data_AF-A0A3A8PY05-F1
#
_entry.id   AF-A0A3A8PY05-F1
#
_cell.length_a   1.000
_cell.length_b   1.000
_cell.length_c   1.000
_cell.angle_alpha   90.00
_cell.angle_beta   90.00
_cell.angle_gamma   90.00
#
_symmetry.space_group_name_H-M   'P 1'
#
loop_
_entity.id
_entity.type
_entity.pdbx_description
1 polymer ?
#
loop_
_entity_poly.entity_id
_entity_poly.type
_entity_poly.pdbx_seq_one_letter_code
_entity_poly.pdbx_strand_id
1 'polypeptide(L)'
;MPVEPSSDSLKSAMQELYRARAVEGPLGENGLRTVWHLSPQGAELMSLVDEDGRVRRQELTLLDEHCIWASGQGVRTGRVEAGEARPVSTEVRADPELVPHRLVRAAQALATYEGQDRYILHMQRVLALAREGLEMSSVTSPEHLGEYLGREPGPRDTVPTRAVTFTPVAPPPREAVPSAAPESRPEGAPEPEPVLLRYGQPLPNEVPPPVMRKSEGLVMVGVFAFAFVVGLIMLYVLTRGS
;
A
#
# COMPACT_ATOMS: atom_id res chain seq x y z
N MET A 1 14.66 21.68 11.39
CA MET A 1 13.19 21.71 11.51
C MET A 1 12.63 21.52 10.11
N PRO A 2 11.92 20.41 9.80
CA PRO A 2 11.25 20.29 8.51
C PRO A 2 10.17 21.36 8.43
N VAL A 3 10.28 22.25 7.44
CA VAL A 3 9.31 23.31 7.17
C VAL A 3 8.09 22.63 6.58
N GLU A 4 6.94 22.68 7.25
CA GLU A 4 5.70 22.20 6.62
C GLU A 4 5.44 23.02 5.35
N PRO A 5 5.22 22.38 4.20
CA PRO A 5 4.93 23.11 2.98
C PRO A 5 3.65 23.91 3.13
N SER A 6 3.66 25.16 2.69
CA SER A 6 2.48 26.02 2.74
C SER A 6 1.36 25.43 1.88
N SER A 7 0.11 25.66 2.29
CA SER A 7 -1.06 25.20 1.54
C SER A 7 -1.06 25.69 0.07
N ASP A 8 -0.51 26.89 -0.17
CA ASP A 8 -0.39 27.48 -1.50
C ASP A 8 0.63 26.76 -2.40
N SER A 9 1.76 26.31 -1.85
CA SER A 9 2.76 25.57 -2.62
C SER A 9 2.23 24.20 -3.01
N LEU A 10 1.53 23.52 -2.10
CA LEU A 10 0.87 22.24 -2.36
C LEU A 10 -0.20 22.38 -3.45
N LYS A 11 -1.07 23.39 -3.34
CA LYS A 11 -2.11 23.64 -4.34
C LYS A 11 -1.52 23.90 -5.73
N SER A 12 -0.48 24.72 -5.80
CA SER A 12 0.21 25.02 -7.06
C SER A 12 0.82 23.76 -7.66
N ALA A 13 1.52 22.96 -6.84
CA ALA A 13 2.16 21.72 -7.28
C ALA A 13 1.14 20.71 -7.85
N MET A 14 -0.03 20.58 -7.19
CA MET A 14 -1.14 19.74 -7.67
C MET A 14 -1.74 20.24 -8.98
N GLN A 15 -1.95 21.55 -9.13
CA GLN A 15 -2.48 22.12 -10.37
C GLN A 15 -1.57 21.85 -11.57
N GLU A 16 -0.26 21.92 -11.35
CA GLU A 16 0.71 21.56 -12.39
C GLU A 16 0.75 20.05 -12.64
N LEU A 17 0.61 19.21 -11.61
CA LEU A 17 0.48 17.75 -11.80
C LEU A 17 -0.75 17.42 -12.66
N TYR A 18 -1.89 18.10 -12.46
CA TYR A 18 -3.11 17.87 -13.24
C TYR A 18 -2.99 18.26 -14.71
N ARG A 19 -2.07 19.18 -15.01
CA ARG A 19 -1.74 19.62 -16.37
C ARG A 19 -0.60 18.81 -16.98
N ALA A 20 0.19 18.12 -16.16
CA ALA A 20 1.33 17.34 -16.61
C ALA A 20 0.86 16.22 -17.54
N ARG A 21 1.46 16.14 -18.72
CA ARG A 21 1.21 15.04 -19.64
C ARG A 21 1.92 13.79 -19.11
N ALA A 22 1.21 12.67 -19.11
CA ALA A 22 1.80 11.37 -18.86
C ALA A 22 2.93 11.07 -19.85
N VAL A 23 4.12 10.77 -19.33
CA VAL A 23 5.26 10.27 -20.08
C VAL A 23 5.38 8.78 -19.84
N GLU A 24 5.24 8.00 -20.92
CA GLU A 24 5.36 6.55 -20.86
C GLU A 24 6.80 6.12 -21.14
N GLY A 25 7.36 5.33 -20.23
CA GLY A 25 8.63 4.65 -20.42
C GLY A 25 8.47 3.36 -21.23
N PRO A 26 9.59 2.74 -21.65
CA PRO A 26 9.57 1.43 -22.29
C PRO A 26 9.05 0.36 -21.32
N LEU A 27 8.65 -0.80 -21.88
CA LEU A 27 8.35 -1.98 -21.07
C LEU A 27 9.65 -2.47 -20.42
N GLY A 28 9.67 -2.56 -19.10
CA GLY A 28 10.80 -3.12 -18.35
C GLY A 28 10.88 -4.64 -18.48
N GLU A 29 12.01 -5.22 -18.06
CA GLU A 29 12.24 -6.68 -18.09
C GLU A 29 11.25 -7.46 -17.21
N ASN A 30 10.62 -6.79 -16.25
CA ASN A 30 9.56 -7.31 -15.38
C ASN A 30 8.17 -7.31 -16.03
N GLY A 31 8.05 -6.94 -17.32
CA GLY A 31 6.77 -6.82 -18.01
C GLY A 31 5.93 -5.63 -17.54
N LEU A 32 6.53 -4.68 -16.81
CA LEU A 32 5.85 -3.48 -16.34
C LEU A 32 6.29 -2.26 -17.14
N ARG A 33 5.32 -1.42 -17.52
CA ARG A 33 5.54 -0.11 -18.10
C ARG A 33 5.46 0.95 -17.02
N THR A 34 6.42 1.86 -17.01
CA THR A 34 6.39 3.01 -16.11
C THR A 34 5.70 4.19 -16.80
N VAL A 35 4.73 4.82 -16.12
CA VAL A 35 4.05 6.03 -16.56
C VAL A 35 4.29 7.13 -15.54
N TRP A 36 4.76 8.29 -15.99
CA TRP A 36 5.17 9.40 -15.14
C TRP A 36 4.33 10.64 -15.41
N HIS A 37 3.85 11.28 -14.35
CA HIS A 37 3.34 12.65 -14.36
C HIS A 37 4.28 13.48 -13.51
N LEU A 38 5.05 14.36 -14.15
CA LEU A 38 6.05 15.18 -13.50
C LEU A 38 5.60 16.64 -13.48
N SER A 39 5.50 17.22 -12.29
CA SER A 39 5.31 18.65 -12.10
C SER A 39 6.66 19.33 -11.79
N PRO A 40 7.01 20.44 -12.47
CA PRO A 40 8.19 21.24 -12.14
C PRO A 40 8.19 21.80 -10.70
N GLN A 41 7.04 21.77 -10.03
CA GLN A 41 6.79 22.30 -8.70
C GLN A 41 6.87 21.22 -7.60
N GLY A 42 7.40 20.03 -7.91
CA GLY A 42 7.70 19.00 -6.91
C GLY A 42 6.52 18.09 -6.56
N ALA A 43 5.53 17.97 -7.45
CA ALA A 43 4.53 16.93 -7.39
C ALA A 43 4.80 15.89 -8.48
N GLU A 44 4.84 14.62 -8.12
CA GLU A 44 5.18 13.55 -9.05
C GLU A 44 4.28 12.36 -8.80
N LEU A 45 3.74 11.79 -9.86
CA LEU A 45 3.02 10.52 -9.82
C LEU A 45 3.72 9.56 -10.77
N MET A 46 4.19 8.43 -10.24
CA MET A 46 4.68 7.31 -11.02
C MET A 46 3.73 6.14 -10.89
N SER A 47 3.35 5.54 -12.01
CA SER A 47 2.55 4.32 -12.08
C SER A 47 3.33 3.22 -12.78
N LEU A 48 3.47 2.05 -12.14
CA LEU A 48 3.91 0.82 -12.78
C LEU A 48 2.67 0.04 -13.23
N VAL A 49 2.61 -0.25 -14.52
CA VAL A 49 1.43 -0.79 -15.20
C VAL A 49 1.83 -2.08 -15.91
N ASP A 50 1.04 -3.13 -15.77
CA ASP A 50 1.29 -4.38 -16.50
C ASP A 50 0.84 -4.31 -17.96
N GLU A 51 1.10 -5.38 -18.72
CA GLU A 51 0.70 -5.52 -20.12
C GLU A 51 -0.82 -5.40 -20.34
N ASP A 52 -1.63 -5.77 -19.33
CA ASP A 52 -3.09 -5.66 -19.35
C ASP A 52 -3.58 -4.23 -19.05
N GLY A 53 -2.67 -3.29 -18.78
CA GLY A 53 -2.99 -1.91 -18.45
C GLY A 53 -3.44 -1.69 -17.00
N ARG A 54 -3.23 -2.67 -16.11
CA ARG A 54 -3.56 -2.58 -14.68
C ARG A 54 -2.41 -1.99 -13.90
N VAL A 55 -2.73 -1.09 -12.97
CA VAL A 55 -1.74 -0.50 -12.07
C VAL A 55 -1.32 -1.54 -11.03
N ARG A 56 -0.01 -1.81 -10.95
CA ARG A 56 0.60 -2.73 -9.97
C ARG A 56 1.17 -1.99 -8.77
N ARG A 57 1.73 -0.81 -9.03
CA ARG A 57 2.30 0.09 -8.02
C ARG A 57 2.10 1.52 -8.44
N GLN A 58 1.80 2.39 -7.49
CA GLN A 58 1.74 3.82 -7.68
C GLN A 58 2.49 4.53 -6.57
N GLU A 59 3.22 5.56 -6.94
CA GLU A 59 3.99 6.38 -6.02
C GLU A 59 3.65 7.83 -6.29
N LEU A 60 3.17 8.51 -5.25
CA LEU A 60 2.87 9.92 -5.26
C LEU A 60 3.84 10.64 -4.34
N THR A 61 4.66 11.50 -4.91
CA THR A 61 5.49 12.45 -4.17
C THR A 61 4.81 13.81 -4.21
N LEU A 62 4.54 14.39 -3.05
CA LEU A 62 4.07 15.75 -2.89
C LEU A 62 5.06 16.51 -2.00
N LEU A 63 5.96 17.25 -2.64
CA LEU A 63 7.02 17.99 -1.97
C LEU A 63 7.95 17.04 -1.19
N ASP A 64 7.89 17.03 0.15
CA ASP A 64 8.69 16.14 1.01
C ASP A 64 7.94 14.87 1.45
N GLU A 65 6.64 14.78 1.15
CA GLU A 65 5.80 13.66 1.52
C GLU A 65 5.69 12.65 0.38
N HIS A 66 5.63 11.38 0.74
CA HIS A 66 5.55 10.29 -0.21
C HIS A 66 4.47 9.30 0.20
N CYS A 67 3.64 8.88 -0.77
CA CYS A 67 2.63 7.86 -0.61
C CYS A 67 2.85 6.75 -1.65
N ILE A 68 2.98 5.52 -1.17
CA ILE A 68 3.14 4.33 -2.01
C ILE A 68 1.88 3.50 -1.89
N TRP A 69 1.35 3.10 -3.02
CA TRP A 69 0.36 2.03 -3.11
C TRP A 69 0.92 0.88 -3.93
N ALA A 70 0.73 -0.35 -3.46
CA ALA A 70 1.00 -1.55 -4.23
C ALA A 70 -0.13 -2.55 -4.10
N SER A 71 -0.44 -3.22 -5.22
CA SER A 71 -1.44 -4.27 -5.26
C SER A 71 -1.10 -5.37 -4.24
N GLY A 72 -2.04 -5.67 -3.33
CA GLY A 72 -1.85 -6.68 -2.28
C GLY A 72 -1.11 -6.20 -1.03
N GLN A 73 -0.54 -4.99 -1.03
CA GLN A 73 0.12 -4.41 0.15
C GLN A 73 -0.63 -3.19 0.72
N GLY A 74 -1.48 -2.54 -0.07
CA GLY A 74 -2.22 -1.36 0.36
C GLY A 74 -1.37 -0.09 0.31
N VAL A 75 -1.74 0.90 1.13
CA VAL A 75 -1.09 2.22 1.15
C VAL A 75 -0.06 2.29 2.27
N ARG A 76 1.09 2.87 1.98
CA ARG A 76 2.15 3.22 2.93
C ARG A 76 2.55 4.69 2.73
N THR A 77 2.98 5.33 3.79
CA THR A 77 3.53 6.69 3.75
C THR A 77 5.05 6.67 3.92
N GLY A 78 5.69 7.76 3.58
CA GLY A 78 7.11 7.99 3.81
C GLY A 78 7.49 9.44 3.59
N ARG A 79 8.79 9.70 3.71
CA ARG A 79 9.39 10.97 3.36
C ARG A 79 10.46 10.79 2.29
N VAL A 80 10.59 11.82 1.47
CA VAL A 80 11.67 12.02 0.51
C VAL A 80 12.86 12.56 1.30
N GLU A 81 14.00 11.85 1.32
CA GLU A 81 15.22 12.45 1.83
C GLU A 81 15.75 13.47 0.81
N ALA A 82 15.97 14.70 1.26
CA ALA A 82 16.43 15.79 0.41
C ALA A 82 17.91 15.59 0.05
N GLY A 83 18.18 14.82 -1.01
CA GLY A 83 19.43 14.92 -1.76
C GLY A 83 19.37 16.12 -2.70
N GLU A 84 20.46 16.88 -2.83
CA GLU A 84 20.60 17.97 -3.80
C GLU A 84 20.58 17.45 -5.25
N ALA A 85 19.42 17.05 -5.76
CA ALA A 85 19.09 16.98 -7.19
C ALA A 85 17.65 16.48 -7.39
N ARG A 86 16.81 17.30 -8.01
CA ARG A 86 15.53 16.89 -8.62
C ARG A 86 15.74 15.82 -9.71
N PRO A 87 14.65 15.25 -10.22
CA PRO A 87 13.96 14.06 -9.75
C PRO A 87 14.54 12.80 -10.40
N VAL A 88 13.99 11.61 -10.14
CA VAL A 88 14.34 10.29 -10.73
C VAL A 88 15.21 9.35 -9.86
N SER A 89 15.72 9.77 -8.69
CA SER A 89 16.37 8.80 -7.76
C SER A 89 16.21 9.15 -6.29
N THR A 90 15.03 9.57 -5.87
CA THR A 90 14.86 9.88 -4.45
C THR A 90 14.82 8.58 -3.64
N GLU A 91 15.77 8.42 -2.74
CA GLU A 91 15.69 7.44 -1.68
C GLU A 91 14.47 7.78 -0.80
N VAL A 92 13.45 6.94 -0.91
CA VAL A 92 12.24 7.08 -0.12
C VAL A 92 12.43 6.31 1.17
N ARG A 93 12.36 7.04 2.29
CA ARG A 93 12.27 6.42 3.60
C ARG A 93 10.81 6.14 3.91
N ALA A 94 10.39 4.89 3.73
CA ALA A 94 9.07 4.45 4.13
C ALA A 94 8.92 4.55 5.66
N ASP A 95 7.76 5.05 6.10
CA ASP A 95 7.41 5.03 7.51
C ASP A 95 7.21 3.56 7.97
N PRO A 96 7.55 3.24 9.24
CA PRO A 96 7.34 1.89 9.79
C PRO A 96 5.85 1.54 9.85
N GLU A 97 5.00 2.54 10.07
CA GLU A 97 3.55 2.44 10.09
C GLU A 97 2.94 3.56 9.24
N LEU A 98 1.70 3.38 8.82
CA LEU A 98 0.96 4.39 8.08
C LEU A 98 0.76 5.65 8.94
N VAL A 99 1.21 6.80 8.45
CA VAL A 99 1.11 8.08 9.17
C VAL A 99 -0.17 8.82 8.74
N PRO A 100 -1.20 8.92 9.62
CA PRO A 100 -2.53 9.40 9.22
C PRO A 100 -2.56 10.81 8.63
N HIS A 101 -1.82 11.76 9.21
CA HIS A 101 -1.85 13.16 8.76
C HIS A 101 -1.28 13.34 7.34
N ARG A 102 -0.26 12.57 6.95
CA ARG A 102 0.28 12.59 5.58
C ARG A 102 -0.73 12.04 4.59
N LEU A 103 -1.35 10.91 4.95
CA LEU A 103 -2.37 10.30 4.10
C LEU A 103 -3.55 11.25 3.89
N VAL A 104 -4.06 11.86 4.95
CA VAL A 104 -5.18 12.81 4.88
C VAL A 104 -4.81 14.00 4.00
N ARG A 105 -3.60 14.55 4.15
CA ARG A 105 -3.11 15.67 3.35
C ARG A 105 -3.02 15.31 1.87
N ALA A 106 -2.43 14.16 1.53
CA ALA A 106 -2.34 13.68 0.16
C ALA A 106 -3.73 13.41 -0.44
N ALA A 107 -4.64 12.78 0.33
CA ALA A 107 -6.01 12.52 -0.10
C ALA A 107 -6.78 13.82 -0.36
N GLN A 108 -6.66 14.83 0.53
CA GLN A 108 -7.28 16.14 0.36
C GLN A 108 -6.70 16.90 -0.84
N ALA A 109 -5.39 16.82 -1.06
CA ALA A 109 -4.73 17.45 -2.21
C ALA A 109 -5.31 16.93 -3.53
N LEU A 110 -5.44 15.60 -3.65
CA LEU A 110 -5.99 14.92 -4.83
C LEU A 110 -7.52 14.99 -4.95
N ALA A 111 -8.25 15.25 -3.86
CA ALA A 111 -9.72 15.28 -3.87
C ALA A 111 -10.31 16.30 -4.85
N THR A 112 -9.54 17.34 -5.19
CA THR A 112 -9.94 18.41 -6.12
C THR A 112 -9.74 18.09 -7.59
N TYR A 113 -9.21 16.91 -7.91
CA TYR A 113 -9.03 16.50 -9.30
C TYR A 113 -10.36 16.13 -9.96
N GLU A 114 -10.70 16.83 -11.04
CA GLU A 114 -11.91 16.62 -11.85
C GLU A 114 -11.60 16.20 -13.30
N GLY A 115 -10.33 15.91 -13.60
CA GLY A 115 -9.91 15.49 -14.93
C GLY A 115 -10.26 14.04 -15.26
N GLN A 116 -9.76 13.56 -16.39
CA GLN A 116 -10.04 12.22 -16.91
C GLN A 116 -8.81 11.29 -16.91
N ASP A 117 -7.68 11.72 -16.35
CA ASP A 117 -6.48 10.89 -16.30
C ASP A 117 -6.71 9.70 -15.36
N ARG A 118 -6.72 8.50 -15.95
CA ARG A 118 -7.01 7.25 -15.24
C ARG A 118 -6.04 6.96 -14.08
N TYR A 119 -4.79 7.41 -14.18
CA TYR A 119 -3.77 7.14 -13.17
C TYR A 119 -3.95 8.06 -11.97
N ILE A 120 -4.23 9.34 -12.22
CA ILE A 120 -4.54 10.31 -11.17
C ILE A 120 -5.86 9.91 -10.46
N LEU A 121 -6.90 9.56 -11.22
CA LEU A 121 -8.17 9.07 -10.67
C LEU A 121 -7.99 7.80 -9.83
N HIS A 122 -7.14 6.87 -10.28
CA HIS A 122 -6.84 5.67 -9.51
C HIS A 122 -6.20 6.01 -8.16
N MET A 123 -5.18 6.87 -8.15
CA MET A 123 -4.50 7.27 -6.91
C MET A 123 -5.44 8.04 -5.97
N GLN A 124 -6.27 8.94 -6.52
CA GLN A 124 -7.31 9.66 -5.77
C GLN A 124 -8.27 8.69 -5.06
N ARG A 125 -8.76 7.66 -5.76
CA ARG A 125 -9.63 6.62 -5.18
C ARG A 125 -8.90 5.81 -4.11
N VAL A 126 -7.66 5.40 -4.36
CA VAL A 126 -6.85 4.64 -3.40
C VAL A 126 -6.66 5.41 -2.10
N LEU A 127 -6.30 6.69 -2.16
CA LEU A 127 -6.09 7.52 -0.97
C LEU A 127 -7.40 7.80 -0.24
N ALA A 128 -8.51 8.00 -0.96
CA ALA A 128 -9.83 8.17 -0.35
C ALA A 128 -10.25 6.92 0.44
N LEU A 129 -10.09 5.72 -0.14
CA LEU A 129 -10.38 4.44 0.52
C LEU A 129 -9.47 4.20 1.72
N ALA A 130 -8.18 4.51 1.61
CA ALA A 130 -7.24 4.36 2.72
C ALA A 130 -7.60 5.31 3.89
N ARG A 131 -8.06 6.53 3.60
CA ARG A 131 -8.56 7.46 4.61
C ARG A 131 -9.80 6.92 5.32
N GLU A 132 -10.77 6.42 4.57
CA GLU A 132 -11.99 5.80 5.13
C GLU A 132 -11.65 4.58 6.01
N GLY A 133 -10.67 3.76 5.61
CA GLY A 133 -10.17 2.64 6.40
C GLY A 133 -9.54 3.05 7.73
N LEU A 134 -8.84 4.19 7.77
CA LEU A 134 -8.32 4.77 9.02
C LEU A 134 -9.46 5.21 9.94
N GLU A 135 -10.48 5.88 9.40
CA GLU A 135 -11.64 6.34 10.16
C GLU A 135 -12.40 5.15 10.79
N MET A 136 -12.62 4.08 10.04
CA MET A 136 -13.28 2.86 10.56
C MET A 136 -12.46 2.17 11.66
N SER A 137 -11.14 2.07 11.48
CA SER A 137 -10.25 1.45 12.47
C SER A 137 -10.24 2.19 13.81
N SER A 138 -10.41 3.52 13.77
CA SER A 138 -10.49 4.35 14.98
C SER A 138 -11.77 4.13 15.80
N VAL A 139 -12.88 3.77 15.15
CA VAL A 139 -14.19 3.55 15.80
C VAL A 139 -14.27 2.17 16.46
N THR A 140 -13.56 1.17 15.92
CA THR A 140 -13.56 -0.20 16.44
C THR A 140 -12.57 -0.45 17.57
N SER A 141 -11.82 0.55 18.03
CA SER A 141 -10.89 0.40 19.15
C SER A 141 -11.69 0.34 20.47
N PRO A 142 -11.73 -0.81 21.19
CA PRO A 142 -12.64 -1.03 22.31
C PRO A 142 -12.21 -0.35 23.62
N GLU A 143 -11.47 0.76 23.57
CA GLU A 143 -11.03 1.50 24.77
C GLU A 143 -12.03 2.56 25.26
N HIS A 144 -13.11 2.86 24.53
CA HIS A 144 -14.07 3.92 24.92
C HIS A 144 -15.35 3.43 25.63
N LEU A 145 -15.46 2.16 26.02
CA LEU A 145 -16.63 1.62 26.74
C LEU A 145 -16.47 1.54 28.27
N GLY A 146 -15.41 2.10 28.83
CA GLY A 146 -15.15 2.12 30.28
C GLY A 146 -15.55 3.39 31.03
N GLU A 147 -15.91 4.48 30.33
CA GLU A 147 -15.91 5.82 30.93
C GLU A 147 -17.30 6.50 31.04
N TYR A 148 -18.33 5.73 31.40
CA TYR A 148 -19.67 6.30 31.67
C TYR A 148 -20.29 5.89 33.01
N LEU A 149 -19.51 5.36 33.96
CA LEU A 149 -19.98 5.21 35.36
C LEU A 149 -18.91 5.67 36.36
N GLY A 150 -18.82 6.99 36.50
CA GLY A 150 -18.53 7.66 37.77
C GLY A 150 -17.06 7.90 38.11
N ARG A 151 -16.58 9.14 37.91
CA ARG A 151 -15.79 9.86 38.93
C ARG A 151 -15.66 11.36 38.62
N GLU A 152 -15.81 12.15 39.67
CA GLU A 152 -15.63 13.61 39.80
C GLU A 152 -14.25 14.14 39.34
N PRO A 153 -14.10 15.46 39.10
CA PRO A 153 -13.01 16.05 38.33
C PRO A 153 -11.74 16.33 39.16
N GLY A 154 -10.57 16.07 38.57
CA GLY A 154 -9.25 16.41 39.13
C GLY A 154 -8.21 16.63 38.02
N PRO A 155 -7.18 17.47 38.24
CA PRO A 155 -6.46 18.15 37.17
C PRO A 155 -5.22 17.37 36.67
N ARG A 156 -5.10 17.34 35.34
CA ARG A 156 -3.90 17.28 34.48
C ARG A 156 -2.81 16.21 34.73
N ASP A 157 -2.34 15.74 33.58
CA ASP A 157 -1.04 15.14 33.29
C ASP A 157 -0.82 13.68 33.68
N THR A 158 -1.08 12.78 32.72
CA THR A 158 -0.02 12.06 31.97
C THR A 158 -0.67 11.02 31.07
N VAL A 159 -0.37 11.08 29.77
CA VAL A 159 -0.78 10.08 28.77
C VAL A 159 -0.03 8.78 29.05
N PRO A 160 -0.70 7.63 29.33
CA PRO A 160 -0.04 6.34 29.30
C PRO A 160 -0.10 5.81 27.86
N THR A 161 1.02 5.90 27.15
CA THR A 161 1.25 5.12 25.93
C THR A 161 1.22 3.63 26.30
N ARG A 162 0.11 2.95 26.00
CA ARG A 162 -0.03 1.51 26.22
C ARG A 162 0.71 0.77 25.11
N ALA A 163 1.86 0.19 25.44
CA ALA A 163 2.58 -0.72 24.58
C ALA A 163 1.76 -2.00 24.33
N VAL A 164 1.50 -2.32 23.07
CA VAL A 164 1.00 -3.63 22.66
C VAL A 164 2.22 -4.49 22.30
N THR A 165 2.60 -5.38 23.20
CA THR A 165 3.65 -6.38 22.98
C THR A 165 3.06 -7.54 22.17
N PHE A 166 3.50 -7.69 20.92
CA PHE A 166 3.29 -8.94 20.18
C PHE A 166 4.36 -9.94 20.60
N THR A 167 3.95 -11.00 21.29
CA THR A 167 4.82 -12.16 21.58
C THR A 167 4.99 -12.98 20.30
N PRO A 168 6.20 -13.12 19.75
CA PRO A 168 6.44 -14.02 18.63
C PRO A 168 6.23 -15.48 19.08
N VAL A 169 5.44 -16.22 18.31
CA VAL A 169 5.21 -17.66 18.48
C VAL A 169 6.54 -18.40 18.29
N ALA A 170 6.93 -19.17 19.31
CA ALA A 170 8.16 -19.94 19.30
C ALA A 170 8.12 -21.07 18.23
N PRO A 171 9.20 -21.27 17.45
CA PRO A 171 9.32 -22.45 16.60
C PRO A 171 9.49 -23.74 17.43
N PRO A 172 9.08 -24.91 16.91
CA PRO A 172 9.14 -26.17 17.65
C PRO A 172 10.59 -26.60 17.97
N PRO A 173 10.82 -27.31 19.08
CA PRO A 173 12.15 -27.69 19.54
C PRO A 173 12.79 -28.72 18.60
N ARG A 174 13.97 -28.39 18.06
CA ARG A 174 14.84 -29.37 17.38
C ARG A 174 15.65 -30.13 18.44
N GLU A 175 15.60 -31.45 18.33
CA GLU A 175 16.33 -32.42 19.16
C GLU A 175 17.83 -32.12 19.22
N ALA A 176 18.40 -32.34 20.41
CA ALA A 176 19.78 -32.09 20.77
C ALA A 176 20.73 -33.17 20.26
N VAL A 177 21.93 -32.77 19.80
CA VAL A 177 23.15 -33.60 19.81
C VAL A 177 24.32 -32.72 20.33
N PRO A 178 25.22 -33.23 21.20
CA PRO A 178 26.06 -32.39 22.06
C PRO A 178 27.54 -32.23 21.62
N SER A 179 28.18 -31.22 22.25
CA SER A 179 29.61 -31.06 22.58
C SER A 179 30.65 -30.82 21.48
N ALA A 180 31.21 -29.60 21.42
CA ALA A 180 32.45 -29.20 22.13
C ALA A 180 32.83 -27.73 21.82
N ALA A 181 33.30 -27.00 22.85
CA ALA A 181 33.61 -25.56 22.91
C ALA A 181 35.05 -25.21 22.38
N PRO A 182 35.60 -23.97 22.48
CA PRO A 182 35.04 -22.69 22.95
C PRO A 182 35.37 -21.42 22.10
N GLU A 183 34.74 -20.31 22.50
CA GLU A 183 35.19 -18.90 22.43
C GLU A 183 35.31 -18.14 21.08
N SER A 184 34.34 -17.27 20.84
CA SER A 184 34.58 -15.84 20.58
C SER A 184 33.29 -15.03 20.81
N ARG A 185 33.36 -14.04 21.70
CA ARG A 185 32.45 -12.89 21.82
C ARG A 185 33.26 -11.68 21.32
N PRO A 186 32.70 -10.52 20.90
CA PRO A 186 31.27 -10.14 20.88
C PRO A 186 30.84 -9.43 19.58
N GLU A 187 29.61 -9.61 19.10
CA GLU A 187 29.06 -8.59 18.19
C GLU A 187 27.54 -8.51 18.29
N GLY A 188 27.07 -7.28 18.47
CA GLY A 188 25.66 -6.96 18.68
C GLY A 188 24.80 -7.47 17.54
N ALA A 189 23.59 -7.87 17.88
CA ALA A 189 22.55 -8.14 16.90
C ALA A 189 22.49 -6.97 15.90
N PRO A 190 22.50 -7.23 14.58
CA PRO A 190 22.36 -6.16 13.61
C PRO A 190 21.02 -5.46 13.84
N GLU A 191 21.10 -4.17 14.13
CA GLU A 191 20.01 -3.23 14.07
C GLU A 191 19.33 -3.40 12.70
N PRO A 192 17.98 -3.47 12.61
CA PRO A 192 17.32 -3.69 11.33
C PRO A 192 17.71 -2.54 10.39
N GLU A 193 18.52 -2.88 9.37
CA GLU A 193 18.95 -1.92 8.36
C GLU A 193 17.71 -1.21 7.80
N PRO A 194 17.75 0.13 7.67
CA PRO A 194 16.65 0.85 7.01
C PRO A 194 16.54 0.30 5.60
N VAL A 195 15.39 -0.31 5.29
CA VAL A 195 15.11 -0.87 3.97
C VAL A 195 15.15 0.27 2.95
N LEU A 196 16.30 0.43 2.30
CA LEU A 196 16.52 1.34 1.19
C LEU A 196 15.70 0.84 0.00
N LEU A 197 14.51 1.40 -0.17
CA LEU A 197 13.68 1.12 -1.32
C LEU A 197 14.27 1.86 -2.54
N ARG A 198 15.05 1.12 -3.33
CA ARG A 198 15.58 1.61 -4.60
C ARG A 198 14.45 1.64 -5.65
N TYR A 199 14.29 2.79 -6.28
CA TYR A 199 13.31 3.03 -7.34
C TYR A 199 13.34 1.93 -8.41
N GLY A 200 12.18 1.32 -8.70
CA GLY A 200 12.01 0.26 -9.71
C GLY A 200 12.39 -1.16 -9.29
N GLN A 201 12.88 -1.40 -8.06
CA GLN A 201 13.12 -2.76 -7.57
C GLN A 201 11.86 -3.37 -6.91
N PRO A 202 11.61 -4.67 -7.14
CA PRO A 202 10.57 -5.40 -6.41
C PRO A 202 10.89 -5.40 -4.91
N LEU A 203 9.87 -5.29 -4.06
CA LEU A 203 10.09 -5.31 -2.61
C LEU A 203 10.61 -6.71 -2.20
N PRO A 204 11.52 -6.82 -1.21
CA PRO A 204 12.05 -8.11 -0.75
C PRO A 204 10.97 -9.10 -0.27
N ASN A 205 9.76 -8.62 0.03
CA ASN A 205 8.58 -9.40 0.44
C ASN A 205 7.38 -9.18 -0.51
N GLU A 206 7.63 -8.91 -1.79
CA GLU A 206 6.58 -8.92 -2.79
C GLU A 206 6.11 -10.36 -3.00
N VAL A 207 5.05 -10.74 -2.28
CA VAL A 207 4.35 -12.01 -2.51
C VAL A 207 3.89 -11.98 -3.97
N PRO A 208 4.43 -12.85 -4.85
CA PRO A 208 3.95 -12.90 -6.22
C PRO A 208 2.44 -13.19 -6.15
N PRO A 209 1.60 -12.43 -6.88
CA PRO A 209 0.17 -12.71 -6.89
C PRO A 209 -0.03 -14.17 -7.28
N PRO A 210 -1.05 -14.86 -6.73
CA PRO A 210 -1.34 -16.22 -7.15
C PRO A 210 -1.42 -16.22 -8.67
N VAL A 211 -0.54 -16.98 -9.29
CA VAL A 211 -0.50 -17.11 -10.74
C VAL A 211 -1.87 -17.66 -11.12
N MET A 212 -2.76 -16.81 -11.64
CA MET A 212 -3.99 -17.28 -12.25
C MET A 212 -3.56 -18.14 -13.44
N ARG A 213 -3.47 -19.44 -13.20
CA ARG A 213 -3.29 -20.41 -14.28
C ARG A 213 -4.50 -20.21 -15.19
N LYS A 214 -4.25 -19.79 -16.43
CA LYS A 214 -5.26 -19.62 -17.50
C LYS A 214 -6.19 -20.85 -17.66
N SER A 215 -5.83 -22.00 -17.10
CA SER A 215 -6.68 -23.20 -17.03
C SER A 215 -7.89 -23.09 -16.10
N GLU A 216 -7.89 -22.23 -15.07
CA GLU A 216 -8.95 -22.21 -14.06
C GLU A 216 -10.29 -21.65 -14.61
N GLY A 217 -10.22 -20.62 -15.45
CA GLY A 217 -11.41 -20.12 -16.16
C GLY A 217 -12.01 -21.16 -17.11
N LEU A 218 -11.17 -22.00 -17.73
CA LEU A 218 -11.61 -23.05 -18.64
C LEU A 218 -12.28 -24.22 -17.89
N VAL A 219 -11.81 -24.53 -16.67
CA VAL A 219 -12.46 -25.52 -15.80
C VAL A 219 -13.86 -25.04 -15.38
N MET A 220 -14.01 -23.78 -14.98
CA MET A 220 -15.31 -23.21 -14.60
C MET A 220 -16.33 -23.25 -15.76
N VAL A 221 -15.89 -22.93 -16.99
CA VAL A 221 -16.75 -23.03 -18.19
C VAL A 221 -17.13 -24.49 -18.48
N GLY A 222 -16.19 -25.43 -18.34
CA GLY A 222 -16.45 -26.86 -18.53
C GLY A 222 -17.48 -27.42 -17.53
N VAL A 223 -17.34 -27.08 -16.25
CA VAL A 223 -18.29 -27.51 -15.20
C VAL A 223 -19.67 -26.91 -15.44
N PHE A 224 -19.75 -25.63 -15.80
CA PHE A 224 -21.03 -24.97 -16.08
C PHE A 224 -21.73 -25.59 -17.30
N ALA A 225 -21.01 -25.83 -18.39
CA ALA A 225 -21.56 -26.47 -19.59
C ALA A 225 -22.07 -27.89 -19.28
N PHE A 226 -21.32 -28.67 -18.50
CA PHE A 226 -21.73 -30.01 -18.09
C PHE A 226 -23.01 -29.97 -17.24
N ALA A 227 -23.05 -29.13 -16.20
CA ALA A 227 -24.21 -28.99 -15.33
C ALA A 227 -25.46 -28.54 -16.11
N PHE A 228 -25.30 -27.62 -17.07
CA PHE A 228 -26.38 -27.15 -17.92
C PHE A 228 -26.96 -28.27 -18.80
N VAL A 229 -26.11 -29.09 -19.43
CA VAL A 229 -26.54 -30.23 -20.24
C VAL A 229 -27.27 -31.27 -19.38
N VAL A 230 -26.75 -31.58 -18.18
CA VAL A 230 -27.41 -32.50 -17.25
C VAL A 230 -28.79 -31.96 -16.83
N GLY A 231 -28.89 -30.66 -16.54
CA GLY A 231 -30.16 -30.00 -16.23
C GLY A 231 -31.19 -30.08 -17.35
N LEU A 232 -30.76 -29.86 -18.60
CA LEU A 232 -31.63 -30.01 -19.78
C LEU A 232 -32.10 -31.46 -19.98
N ILE A 233 -31.22 -32.44 -19.77
CA ILE A 233 -31.58 -33.86 -19.87
C ILE A 233 -32.60 -34.22 -18.79
N MET A 234 -32.37 -33.83 -17.53
CA MET A 234 -33.33 -34.08 -16.46
C MET A 234 -34.68 -33.42 -16.75
N LEU A 235 -34.69 -32.17 -17.22
CA LEU A 235 -35.92 -31.46 -17.58
C LEU A 235 -36.68 -32.17 -18.71
N TYR A 236 -35.96 -32.66 -19.72
CA TYR A 236 -36.54 -33.41 -20.84
C TYR A 236 -37.13 -34.76 -20.39
N VAL A 237 -36.45 -35.46 -19.48
CA VAL A 237 -36.96 -36.72 -18.91
C VAL A 237 -38.21 -36.46 -18.06
N LEU A 238 -38.22 -35.42 -17.23
CA LEU A 238 -39.38 -35.01 -16.43
C LEU A 238 -40.59 -34.64 -17.29
N THR A 239 -40.37 -33.93 -18.40
CA THR A 239 -41.46 -33.50 -19.31
C THR A 239 -41.99 -34.61 -20.21
N ARG A 240 -41.25 -35.71 -20.39
CA ARG A 240 -41.73 -36.91 -21.10
C ARG A 240 -42.27 -38.02 -20.19
N GLY A 241 -41.93 -37.99 -18.91
CA GLY A 241 -42.34 -38.98 -17.92
C GLY A 241 -43.60 -38.62 -17.13
N SER A 242 -44.20 -37.45 -17.39
CA SER A 242 -45.49 -36.99 -16.83
C SER A 242 -46.55 -36.91 -17.92
#